data_AF-A0A9C6DZK5-F1
#
_entry.id   AF-A0A9C6DZK5-F1
#
_cell.length_a   1.000
_cell.length_b   1.000
_cell.length_c   1.000
_cell.angle_alpha   90.00
_cell.angle_beta   90.00
_cell.angle_gamma   90.00
#
_symmetry.space_group_name_H-M   'P 1'
#
loop_
_entity.id
_entity.type
_entity.pdbx_description
1 polymer ?
#
loop_
_entity_poly.entity_id
_entity_poly.type
_entity_poly.pdbx_seq_one_letter_code
_entity_poly.pdbx_strand_id
1 'polypeptide(L)'
;MQVLNVPMVSEAEKLKQIENLLPQSSTRSKTHGVIFCVTRGKDTQCLNMYEAKIVFILTVNLCRKDIKPEFIGIISPYVKQVEHLHKLFDDADVASPKIGTMGEFQGEECDIILILTVKSN
;
A
#
# COMPACT_ATOMS: atom_id res chain seq x y z
N MET A 1 4.74 -21.16 29.85
CA MET A 1 4.55 -20.59 28.50
C MET A 1 5.34 -19.29 28.46
N GLN A 2 6.58 -19.32 27.97
CA GLN A 2 7.39 -18.11 27.83
C GLN A 2 6.81 -17.29 26.67
N VAL A 3 6.30 -16.11 26.97
CA VAL A 3 5.97 -15.11 25.97
C VAL A 3 7.30 -14.74 25.33
N LEU A 4 7.52 -15.17 24.08
CA LEU A 4 8.65 -14.73 23.28
C LEU A 4 8.55 -13.20 23.19
N ASN A 5 9.45 -12.52 23.88
CA ASN A 5 9.62 -11.08 23.81
C ASN A 5 10.24 -10.76 22.45
N VAL A 6 9.45 -10.86 21.39
CA VAL A 6 9.77 -10.24 20.11
C VAL A 6 9.96 -8.77 20.42
N PRO A 7 11.08 -8.13 20.05
CA PRO A 7 11.20 -6.69 20.17
C PRO A 7 10.19 -6.10 19.20
N MET A 8 8.97 -5.85 19.69
CA MET A 8 7.99 -5.04 18.98
C MET A 8 8.57 -3.64 18.92
N VAL A 9 9.30 -3.36 17.84
CA VAL A 9 9.45 -2.00 17.33
C VAL A 9 8.04 -1.43 17.31
N SER A 10 7.82 -0.36 18.08
CA SER A 10 6.48 0.21 18.23
C SER A 10 5.96 0.60 16.84
N GLU A 11 4.67 0.43 16.57
CA GLU A 11 4.05 0.90 15.31
C GLU A 11 4.39 2.38 15.03
N ALA A 12 4.55 3.18 16.10
CA ALA A 12 5.01 4.55 16.03
C ALA A 12 6.43 4.70 15.43
N GLU A 13 7.33 3.76 15.67
CA GLU A 13 8.68 3.75 15.09
C GLU A 13 8.64 3.34 13.62
N LYS A 14 7.82 2.34 13.26
CA LYS A 14 7.55 1.98 11.85
C LYS A 14 7.00 3.18 11.07
N LEU A 15 6.07 3.95 11.66
CA LEU A 15 5.50 5.14 11.03
C LEU A 15 6.54 6.25 10.84
N LYS A 16 7.46 6.46 11.80
CA LYS A 16 8.57 7.42 11.66
C LYS A 16 9.51 7.04 10.51
N GLN A 17 9.77 5.75 10.29
CA GLN A 17 10.63 5.26 9.21
C GLN A 17 10.11 5.62 7.82
N ILE A 18 8.78 5.65 7.65
CA ILE A 18 8.13 5.94 6.37
C ILE A 18 7.59 7.37 6.25
N GLU A 19 7.76 8.22 7.27
CA GLU A 19 7.18 9.57 7.34
C GLU A 19 7.46 10.42 6.09
N ASN A 20 8.67 10.32 5.53
CA ASN A 20 9.08 11.07 4.34
C ASN A 20 8.40 10.61 3.04
N LEU A 21 7.78 9.42 3.04
CA LEU A 21 7.00 8.89 1.92
C LEU A 21 5.53 9.33 1.98
N LEU A 22 5.08 9.78 3.16
CA LEU A 22 3.70 10.15 3.40
C LEU A 22 3.46 11.61 2.97
N PRO A 23 2.25 11.96 2.49
CA PRO A 23 1.89 13.34 2.18
C PRO A 23 2.10 14.23 3.40
N GLN A 24 2.85 15.32 3.26
CA GLN A 24 3.14 16.20 4.39
C GLN A 24 1.90 17.00 4.80
N SER A 25 1.70 17.17 6.11
CA SER A 25 0.60 17.97 6.65
C SER A 25 1.05 18.65 7.94
N SER A 26 0.78 19.95 8.05
CA SER A 26 1.06 20.73 9.26
C SER A 26 0.11 20.41 10.43
N THR A 27 -1.02 19.76 10.15
CA THR A 27 -2.07 19.46 11.13
C THR A 27 -2.12 17.99 11.54
N ARG A 28 -1.45 17.10 10.79
CA ARG A 28 -1.46 15.65 11.05
C ARG A 28 -0.30 15.27 11.96
N SER A 29 -0.59 14.61 13.10
CA SER A 29 0.46 13.97 13.90
C SER A 29 1.23 12.94 13.06
N LYS A 30 2.56 12.87 13.26
CA LYS A 30 3.49 11.96 12.57
C LYS A 30 3.20 10.47 12.82
N THR A 31 2.39 10.16 13.82
CA THR A 31 2.00 8.80 14.20
C THR A 31 0.60 8.40 13.72
N HIS A 32 0.01 9.12 12.77
CA HIS A 32 -1.27 8.69 12.16
C HIS A 32 -1.04 7.45 11.29
N GLY A 33 -1.68 6.34 11.64
CA GLY A 33 -1.64 5.09 10.86
C GLY A 33 -2.58 5.05 9.66
N VAL A 34 -3.43 6.06 9.46
CA VAL A 34 -4.38 6.12 8.33
C VAL A 34 -4.22 7.43 7.58
N ILE A 35 -4.07 7.33 6.26
CA ILE A 35 -3.86 8.47 5.36
C ILE A 35 -4.71 8.30 4.11
N PHE A 36 -5.43 9.36 3.75
CA PHE A 36 -6.15 9.44 2.49
C PHE A 36 -5.34 10.30 1.50
N CYS A 37 -4.99 9.72 0.36
CA CYS A 37 -4.38 10.44 -0.75
C CYS A 37 -5.43 10.66 -1.83
N VAL A 38 -5.86 11.90 -2.02
CA VAL A 38 -6.82 12.25 -3.07
C VAL A 38 -6.06 12.44 -4.37
N THR A 39 -6.32 11.57 -5.34
CA THR A 39 -5.77 11.66 -6.69
C THR A 39 -6.86 12.07 -7.67
N ARG A 40 -6.50 12.83 -8.71
CA ARG A 40 -7.40 13.15 -9.83
C ARG A 40 -6.78 12.59 -11.11
N GLY A 41 -7.25 11.42 -11.53
CA GLY A 41 -6.87 10.76 -12.77
C GLY A 41 -7.94 10.89 -13.84
N LYS A 42 -7.59 10.61 -15.10
CA LYS A 42 -8.57 10.32 -16.13
C LYS A 42 -8.85 8.83 -16.08
N ASP A 43 -10.01 8.48 -15.57
CA ASP A 43 -10.34 7.11 -15.21
C ASP A 43 -11.14 6.44 -16.35
N THR A 44 -10.97 5.13 -16.52
CA THR A 44 -11.98 4.30 -17.16
C THR A 44 -12.87 3.67 -16.08
N GLN A 45 -14.00 3.05 -16.44
CA GLN A 45 -14.95 2.47 -15.46
C GLN A 45 -14.35 1.48 -14.44
N CYS A 46 -13.15 0.94 -14.70
CA CYS A 46 -12.55 -0.15 -13.93
C CYS A 46 -11.02 -0.10 -13.83
N LEU A 47 -10.37 0.94 -14.39
CA LEU A 47 -8.93 1.09 -14.40
C LEU A 47 -8.54 2.57 -14.27
N ASN A 48 -7.73 2.85 -13.26
CA ASN A 48 -7.06 4.13 -13.04
C ASN A 48 -5.54 3.92 -13.07
N MET A 49 -4.94 4.24 -14.22
CA MET A 49 -3.48 4.10 -14.41
C MET A 49 -2.67 5.07 -13.54
N TYR A 50 -3.26 6.22 -13.15
CA TYR A 50 -2.57 7.20 -12.33
C TYR A 50 -2.45 6.71 -10.88
N GLU A 51 -3.56 6.20 -10.31
CA GLU A 51 -3.54 5.52 -9.01
C GLU A 51 -2.61 4.31 -9.02
N ALA A 52 -2.66 3.47 -10.08
CA ALA A 52 -1.78 2.30 -10.20
C ALA A 52 -0.30 2.69 -10.11
N LYS A 53 0.11 3.73 -10.85
CA LYS A 53 1.49 4.24 -10.83
C LYS A 53 1.89 4.78 -9.46
N ILE A 54 1.02 5.54 -8.79
CA ILE A 54 1.30 6.07 -7.45
C ILE A 54 1.50 4.94 -6.46
N VAL A 55 0.60 3.95 -6.45
CA VAL A 55 0.71 2.82 -5.54
C VAL A 55 1.95 1.98 -5.84
N PHE A 56 2.25 1.70 -7.11
CA PHE A 56 3.48 1.02 -7.50
C PHE A 56 4.73 1.74 -6.96
N ILE A 57 4.85 3.06 -7.22
CA ILE A 57 5.99 3.86 -6.76
C ILE A 57 6.07 3.88 -5.23
N LEU A 58 4.93 4.01 -4.54
CA LEU A 58 4.88 3.99 -3.08
C LEU A 58 5.36 2.66 -2.53
N THR A 59 4.88 1.52 -3.07
CA THR A 59 5.32 0.18 -2.67
C THR A 59 6.82 0.01 -2.87
N VAL A 60 7.37 0.37 -4.03
CA VAL A 60 8.81 0.27 -4.28
C VAL A 60 9.59 1.14 -3.28
N ASN A 61 9.10 2.33 -2.93
CA ASN A 61 9.73 3.19 -1.94
C ASN A 61 9.63 2.63 -0.51
N LEU A 62 8.54 1.95 -0.15
CA LEU A 62 8.44 1.20 1.11
C LEU A 62 9.49 0.08 1.15
N CYS A 63 9.64 -0.66 0.06
CA CYS A 63 10.68 -1.70 -0.05
C CYS A 63 12.10 -1.12 0.09
N ARG A 64 12.36 0.08 -0.45
CA ARG A 64 13.63 0.82 -0.25
C ARG A 64 13.86 1.29 1.19
N LYS A 65 12.84 1.23 2.05
CA LYS A 65 12.92 1.48 3.49
C LYS A 65 12.99 0.18 4.29
N ASP A 66 13.46 -0.92 3.70
CA ASP A 66 13.59 -2.24 4.34
C ASP A 66 12.26 -2.86 4.79
N ILE A 67 11.13 -2.39 4.27
CA ILE A 67 9.83 -3.03 4.46
C ILE A 67 9.69 -4.12 3.42
N LYS A 68 9.60 -5.37 3.87
CA LYS A 68 9.52 -6.49 2.94
C LYS A 68 8.13 -6.56 2.27
N PRO A 69 8.05 -6.98 0.99
CA PRO A 69 6.79 -7.05 0.25
C PRO A 69 5.70 -7.89 0.93
N GLU A 70 6.06 -8.94 1.69
CA GLU A 70 5.10 -9.79 2.42
C GLU A 70 4.33 -9.04 3.53
N PHE A 71 4.82 -7.88 3.97
CA PHE A 71 4.15 -7.03 4.96
C PHE A 71 3.22 -5.98 4.32
N ILE A 72 3.14 -5.95 2.98
CA ILE A 72 2.36 -4.98 2.22
C ILE A 72 1.22 -5.72 1.51
N GLY A 73 0.00 -5.21 1.67
CA GLY A 73 -1.17 -5.62 0.91
C GLY A 73 -1.70 -4.48 0.05
N ILE A 74 -1.97 -4.75 -1.23
CA ILE A 74 -2.63 -3.81 -2.14
C ILE A 74 -4.03 -4.33 -2.46
N ILE A 75 -5.05 -3.53 -2.12
CA ILE A 75 -6.46 -3.89 -2.31
C ILE A 75 -7.10 -2.95 -3.33
N SER A 76 -7.83 -3.53 -4.28
CA SER A 76 -8.68 -2.78 -5.21
C SER A 76 -10.05 -3.44 -5.38
N PRO A 77 -11.14 -2.68 -5.54
CA PRO A 77 -12.46 -3.26 -5.81
C PRO A 77 -12.61 -3.79 -7.24
N TYR A 78 -11.65 -3.52 -8.15
CA TYR A 78 -11.75 -3.89 -9.56
C TYR A 78 -10.67 -4.90 -9.97
N VAL A 79 -11.10 -6.06 -10.47
CA VAL A 79 -10.20 -7.13 -10.95
C VAL A 79 -9.22 -6.63 -12.02
N LYS A 80 -9.68 -5.78 -12.95
CA LYS A 80 -8.80 -5.19 -13.99
C LYS A 80 -7.68 -4.31 -13.43
N GLN A 81 -7.92 -3.65 -12.30
CA GLN A 81 -6.88 -2.89 -11.61
C GLN A 81 -5.86 -3.84 -10.95
N VAL A 82 -6.34 -4.92 -10.34
CA VAL A 82 -5.50 -5.98 -9.74
C VAL A 82 -4.60 -6.62 -10.80
N GLU A 83 -5.17 -7.05 -11.93
CA GLU A 83 -4.43 -7.60 -13.07
C GLU A 83 -3.37 -6.62 -13.61
N HIS A 84 -3.74 -5.35 -13.74
CA HIS A 84 -2.80 -4.33 -14.20
C HIS A 84 -1.66 -4.10 -13.21
N LEU A 85 -1.94 -4.11 -11.91
CA LEU A 85 -0.92 -3.99 -10.88
C LEU A 85 0.04 -5.18 -10.91
N HIS A 86 -0.45 -6.42 -10.96
CA HIS A 86 0.42 -7.60 -11.10
C HIS A 86 1.38 -7.44 -12.29
N LYS A 87 0.83 -7.08 -13.46
CA LYS A 87 1.65 -6.82 -14.65
C LYS A 87 2.70 -5.71 -14.44
N LEU A 88 2.37 -4.63 -13.72
CA LEU A 88 3.34 -3.56 -13.44
C LEU A 88 4.52 -4.04 -12.58
N PHE A 89 4.27 -4.91 -11.59
CA PHE A 89 5.35 -5.49 -10.77
C PHE A 89 6.18 -6.49 -11.57
N ASP A 90 5.54 -7.34 -12.38
CA ASP A 90 6.21 -8.30 -13.25
C ASP A 90 7.07 -7.61 -14.32
N ASP A 91 6.52 -6.63 -15.04
CA ASP A 91 7.22 -5.88 -16.09
C ASP A 91 8.44 -5.10 -15.54
N ALA A 92 8.40 -4.72 -14.26
CA ALA A 92 9.49 -4.01 -13.60
C ALA A 92 10.55 -4.93 -12.96
N ASP A 93 10.34 -6.25 -12.96
CA ASP A 93 11.21 -7.25 -12.33
C ASP A 93 11.52 -6.91 -10.85
N VAL A 94 10.47 -6.55 -10.11
CA VAL A 94 10.57 -6.26 -8.67
C VAL A 94 9.63 -7.17 -7.88
N ALA A 95 10.00 -7.47 -6.63
CA ALA A 95 9.20 -8.33 -5.77
C ALA A 95 7.80 -7.74 -5.56
N SER A 96 6.78 -8.52 -5.91
CA SER A 96 5.38 -8.13 -5.81
C SER A 96 4.86 -8.36 -4.38
N PRO A 97 4.16 -7.38 -3.78
CA PRO A 97 3.42 -7.60 -2.53
C PRO A 97 2.18 -8.48 -2.79
N LYS A 98 1.38 -8.76 -1.75
CA LYS A 98 0.06 -9.34 -2.00
C LYS A 98 -0.82 -8.30 -2.71
N ILE A 99 -1.45 -8.66 -3.83
CA ILE A 99 -2.35 -7.79 -4.60
C ILE A 99 -3.64 -8.54 -4.92
N GLY A 100 -4.79 -7.92 -4.69
CA GLY A 100 -6.06 -8.61 -4.80
C GLY A 100 -7.27 -7.74 -4.50
N THR A 101 -8.43 -8.36 -4.64
CA THR A 101 -9.73 -7.82 -4.28
C THR A 101 -10.02 -8.03 -2.80
N MET A 102 -11.03 -7.32 -2.28
CA MET A 102 -11.45 -7.49 -0.87
C MET A 102 -11.77 -8.96 -0.53
N GLY A 103 -12.34 -9.72 -1.47
CA GLY A 103 -12.65 -11.14 -1.25
C GLY A 103 -11.40 -12.01 -1.10
N GLU A 104 -10.33 -11.71 -1.85
CA GLU A 104 -9.05 -12.43 -1.79
C GLU A 104 -8.23 -12.09 -0.54
N PHE A 105 -8.56 -10.99 0.13
CA PHE A 105 -7.93 -10.53 1.39
C PHE A 105 -8.71 -10.92 2.64
N GLN A 106 -9.82 -11.64 2.51
CA GLN A 106 -10.66 -11.97 3.66
C GLN A 106 -9.91 -12.88 4.65
N GLY A 107 -9.83 -12.43 5.91
CA GLY A 107 -9.19 -13.19 6.99
C GLY A 107 -7.67 -13.13 7.01
N GLU A 108 -7.07 -12.25 6.20
CA GLU A 108 -5.64 -11.99 6.24
C GLU A 108 -5.32 -10.61 6.83
N GLU A 109 -4.16 -10.53 7.47
CA GLU A 109 -3.64 -9.30 8.08
C GLU A 109 -2.32 -8.91 7.37
N CYS A 110 -2.12 -7.61 7.14
CA CYS A 110 -0.85 -7.06 6.68
C CYS A 110 -0.52 -5.81 7.48
N ASP A 111 0.77 -5.58 7.75
CA ASP A 111 1.23 -4.39 8.49
C ASP A 111 0.90 -3.09 7.75
N ILE A 112 0.94 -3.09 6.42
CA ILE A 112 0.63 -1.94 5.57
C ILE A 112 -0.39 -2.35 4.52
N ILE A 113 -1.53 -1.67 4.50
CA ILE A 113 -2.56 -1.83 3.46
C ILE A 113 -2.64 -0.55 2.61
N LEU A 114 -2.51 -0.73 1.30
CA LEU A 114 -2.73 0.31 0.29
C LEU A 114 -4.05 0.03 -0.43
N ILE A 115 -5.00 0.96 -0.34
CA ILE A 115 -6.34 0.79 -0.92
C ILE A 115 -6.48 1.73 -2.12
N LEU A 116 -6.82 1.17 -3.28
CA LEU A 116 -7.17 1.94 -4.49
C LEU A 116 -8.69 2.03 -4.60
N THR A 117 -9.21 3.23 -4.76
CA THR A 117 -10.65 3.45 -4.98
C THR A 117 -11.03 3.42 -6.46
N VAL A 118 -10.06 3.68 -7.37
CA VAL A 118 -10.15 3.63 -8.84
C VAL A 118 -11.14 4.61 -9.49
N LYS A 119 -12.25 4.94 -8.82
CA LYS A 119 -13.34 5.74 -9.37
C LYS A 119 -13.33 7.17 -8.82
N SER A 120 -13.09 8.15 -9.70
CA SER A 120 -13.30 9.58 -9.44
C SER A 120 -14.49 10.06 -10.26
N ASN A 121 -15.72 9.83 -9.77
CA ASN A 121 -16.93 10.36 -10.44
C ASN A 121 -17.16 11.84 -10.07
#